data_AF-A0A1V5NKN3-F1
#
_entry.id   AF-A0A1V5NKN3-F1
#
_cell.length_a   1.000
_cell.length_b   1.000
_cell.length_c   1.000
_cell.angle_alpha   90.00
_cell.angle_beta   90.00
_cell.angle_gamma   90.00
#
_symmetry.space_group_name_H-M   'P 1'
#
loop_
_entity.id
_entity.type
_entity.pdbx_description
1 polymer ?
#
loop_
_entity_poly.entity_id
_entity_poly.type
_entity_poly.pdbx_seq_one_letter_code
_entity_poly.pdbx_strand_id
1 'polypeptide(L)' 'MSTVTKDWFTLTLADGQREKIARAAELKRTSMGAIVRQCIDVGIARMEKADSIL' A
#
# COMPACT_ATOMS: atom_id res chain seq x y z
N MET A 1 5.35 -22.06 8.94
CA MET A 1 5.99 -21.10 7.99
C MET A 1 4.88 -20.50 7.17
N SER A 2 4.63 -19.19 7.27
CA SER A 2 3.63 -18.53 6.43
C SER A 2 4.22 -18.39 5.03
N THR A 3 3.70 -19.13 4.06
CA THR A 3 4.09 -19.00 2.65
C THR A 3 3.51 -17.68 2.15
N VAL A 4 4.37 -16.69 1.92
CA VAL A 4 3.94 -15.43 1.30
C VAL A 4 3.65 -15.72 -0.17
N THR A 5 2.37 -15.91 -0.51
CA THR A 5 1.91 -15.94 -1.90
C THR A 5 2.13 -14.54 -2.48
N LYS A 6 2.85 -14.47 -3.60
CA LYS A 6 3.04 -13.21 -4.34
C LYS A 6 2.06 -13.19 -5.51
N ASP A 7 0.93 -12.54 -5.30
CA ASP A 7 -0.05 -12.32 -6.35
C ASP A 7 0.21 -10.98 -7.04
N TRP A 8 0.21 -11.00 -8.38
CA TRP A 8 0.29 -9.79 -9.18
C TRP A 8 -1.13 -9.27 -9.43
N PHE A 9 -1.37 -8.01 -9.10
CA PHE A 9 -2.65 -7.36 -9.34
C PHE A 9 -2.45 -5.95 -9.86
N THR A 10 -3.39 -5.51 -10.70
CA THR A 10 -3.40 -4.16 -11.28
C THR A 10 -4.35 -3.28 -10.48
N LEU A 11 -3.95 -2.04 -10.23
CA LEU A 11 -4.75 -1.04 -9.52
C LEU A 11 -4.95 0.19 -10.41
N THR A 12 -6.17 0.73 -10.41
CA THR A 12 -6.44 2.06 -10.94
C THR A 12 -6.06 3.10 -9.89
N LEU A 13 -5.22 4.05 -10.28
CA LEU A 13 -4.80 5.17 -9.43
C LEU A 13 -5.56 6.43 -9.86
N ALA A 14 -6.00 7.21 -8.88
CA ALA A 14 -6.54 8.55 -9.13
C ALA A 14 -5.42 9.51 -9.56
N ASP A 15 -5.82 10.62 -10.19
CA ASP A 15 -4.90 11.65 -10.67
C ASP A 15 -3.92 12.10 -9.58
N GLY A 16 -2.63 12.15 -9.92
CA GLY A 16 -1.58 12.57 -9.00
C GLY A 16 -1.14 11.51 -7.98
N GLN A 17 -1.82 10.36 -7.86
CA GLN A 17 -1.42 9.34 -6.89
C GLN A 17 -0.13 8.63 -7.31
N ARG A 18 0.06 8.39 -8.61
CA ARG A 18 1.26 7.74 -9.14
C ARG A 18 2.51 8.56 -8.83
N GLU A 19 2.46 9.87 -9.03
CA GLU A 19 3.56 10.80 -8.74
C GLU A 19 3.88 10.84 -7.24
N LYS A 20 2.85 10.85 -6.39
CA LYS A 20 3.02 10.79 -4.92
C LYS A 20 3.71 9.50 -4.49
N ILE A 21 3.33 8.36 -5.07
CA ILE A 21 3.96 7.06 -4.81
C ILE A 21 5.42 7.06 -5.27
N ALA A 22 5.70 7.55 -6.48
CA ALA A 22 7.05 7.63 -7.02
C ALA A 22 7.97 8.49 -6.14
N ARG A 23 7.51 9.70 -5.76
CA ARG A 23 8.25 10.60 -4.86
C ARG A 23 8.52 9.96 -3.49
N ALA A 24 7.54 9.26 -2.93
CA ALA A 24 7.72 8.56 -1.66
C ALA A 24 8.73 7.41 -1.75
N ALA A 25 8.72 6.69 -2.88
CA ALA A 25 9.66 5.61 -3.15
C ALA A 25 11.10 6.12 -3.24
N GLU A 26 11.31 7.23 -3.93
CA GLU A 26 12.61 7.92 -4.02
C GLU A 26 13.12 8.36 -2.64
N LEU A 27 12.29 9.08 -1.88
CA LEU A 27 12.66 9.60 -0.55
C LEU A 27 13.04 8.48 0.42
N LYS A 28 12.36 7.33 0.35
CA LYS A 28 12.59 6.16 1.20
C LYS A 28 13.60 5.16 0.63
N ARG A 29 14.18 5.44 -0.56
CA ARG A 29 15.11 4.55 -1.27
C ARG A 29 14.57 3.12 -1.40
N THR A 30 13.32 3.00 -1.83
CA THR A 30 12.61 1.71 -1.97
C THR A 30 11.81 1.65 -3.27
N SER A 31 11.17 0.50 -3.54
CA SER A 31 10.34 0.33 -4.75
C SER A 31 8.95 0.95 -4.59
N MET A 32 8.35 1.39 -5.69
CA MET A 32 6.95 1.84 -5.70
C MET A 32 5.99 0.78 -5.17
N GLY A 33 6.21 -0.50 -5.51
CA GLY A 33 5.40 -1.60 -5.00
C GLY A 33 5.49 -1.75 -3.47
N ALA A 34 6.66 -1.51 -2.87
CA ALA A 34 6.80 -1.51 -1.42
C ALA A 34 6.03 -0.35 -0.76
N ILE A 35 6.01 0.82 -1.38
CA ILE A 35 5.19 1.96 -0.92
C ILE A 35 3.70 1.62 -1.01
N VAL A 36 3.23 1.08 -2.14
CA VAL A 36 1.82 0.70 -2.31
C VAL A 36 1.41 -0.34 -1.27
N ARG A 37 2.23 -1.37 -1.04
CA ARG A 37 1.97 -2.37 0.00
C ARG A 37 1.87 -1.73 1.39
N GLN A 38 2.80 -0.85 1.73
CA GLN A 38 2.76 -0.12 3.01
C GLN A 38 1.45 0.69 3.17
N CYS A 39 0.97 1.32 2.09
CA CYS A 39 -0.30 2.06 2.12
C CYS A 39 -1.50 1.12 2.32
N ILE A 40 -1.50 -0.06 1.69
CA ILE A 40 -2.54 -1.08 1.86
C ILE A 40 -2.55 -1.59 3.31
N ASP A 41 -1.40 -1.95 3.86
CA ASP A 41 -1.28 -2.47 5.24
C ASP A 41 -1.81 -1.46 6.27
N VAL A 42 -1.47 -0.18 6.11
CA VAL A 42 -1.98 0.89 6.98
C VAL A 42 -3.49 1.10 6.80
N GLY A 43 -3.99 0.99 5.58
CA GLY A 43 -5.43 1.09 5.27
C GLY A 43 -6.23 0.00 5.98
N ILE A 44 -5.80 -1.26 5.83
CA ILE A 44 -6.43 -2.43 6.46
C ILE A 44 -6.46 -2.28 7.99
N ALA A 45 -5.31 -1.99 8.60
CA ALA A 45 -5.22 -1.86 10.06
C ALA A 45 -6.13 -0.75 10.62
N ARG A 46 -6.34 0.33 9.85
CA ARG A 46 -7.26 1.41 10.23
C ARG A 46 -8.73 0.99 10.09
N MET A 47 -9.07 0.24 9.04
CA MET A 47 -10.42 -0.27 8.83
C MET A 47 -10.80 -1.26 9.93
N GLU A 48 -9.94 -2.24 10.22
CA GLU A 48 -10.17 -3.22 11.29
C GLU A 48 -10.39 -2.55 12.65
N LYS A 49 -9.62 -1.49 12.93
CA LYS A 49 -9.80 -0.70 14.15
C LYS A 49 -11.13 0.07 14.16
N ALA A 50 -11.55 0.64 13.03
CA ALA A 50 -12.80 1.38 12.93
C ALA A 50 -14.01 0.44 13.13
N ASP A 51 -13.97 -0.74 12.52
CA ASP A 51 -15.03 -1.75 12.63
C ASP A 51 -15.16 -2.32 14.04
N SER A 52 -14.08 -2.34 14.83
CA SER A 52 -14.11 -2.78 16.24
C SER A 52 -14.82 -1.81 17.20
N ILE A 53 -15.10 -0.58 16.75
CA ILE A 53 -15.73 0.48 17.55
C ILE A 53 -17.24 0.58 17.24
N LEU A 54 -17.69 -0.03 16.14
CA LEU A 54 -19.10 -0.12 15.74
C LEU A 54 -19.77 -1.37 16.33
#